data_AF-A0A5D2JJ28-F1
#
_entry.id   AF-A0A5D2JJ28-F1
#
_cell.length_a   1.000
_cell.length_b   1.000
_cell.length_c   1.000
_cell.angle_alpha   90.00
_cell.angle_beta   90.00
_cell.angle_gamma   90.00
#
_symmetry.space_group_name_H-M   'P 1'
#
loop_
_entity.id
_entity.type
_entity.pdbx_description
1 polymer ?
#
loop_
_entity_poly.entity_id
_entity_poly.type
_entity_poly.pdbx_seq_one_letter_code
_entity_poly.pdbx_strand_id
1 'polypeptide(L)'
;MWISKEGVEVIVMDSVEKLEKLSGAKVFDLHRQNIDHITVPSTRGPEFGVLRRIDDVFDCWFASGSMPYAYIHYPFENVELFEKKIPGLFVAEGLDQTRGWFYTLMVLSIALLGAPAFRNLICSGLVLAKDGKKMSKRLKNYPSPMKSLMTTGLSKMSFSHGIMHIGSLFRMQKDLSVKVLPHLFLIF
;
A
#
# COMPACT_ATOMS: atom_id res chain seq x y z
N MET A 1 -1.21 18.34 -7.98
CA MET A 1 -2.18 19.28 -8.57
C MET A 1 -1.64 20.69 -8.38
N TRP A 2 -1.62 21.48 -9.45
CA TRP A 2 -1.28 22.91 -9.41
C TRP A 2 -2.57 23.70 -9.59
N ILE A 3 -2.78 24.70 -8.75
CA ILE A 3 -4.03 25.47 -8.70
C ILE A 3 -3.72 26.97 -8.71
N SER A 4 -4.56 27.73 -9.42
CA SER A 4 -4.56 29.19 -9.36
C SER A 4 -4.96 29.68 -7.97
N LYS A 5 -4.56 30.90 -7.60
CA LYS A 5 -4.86 31.46 -6.28
C LYS A 5 -6.36 31.53 -5.99
N GLU A 6 -7.16 31.75 -7.02
CA GLU A 6 -8.62 31.86 -6.95
C GLU A 6 -9.32 30.50 -7.01
N GLY A 7 -8.59 29.41 -7.26
CA GLY A 7 -9.14 28.06 -7.36
C GLY A 7 -9.85 27.74 -8.68
N VAL A 8 -9.82 28.63 -9.67
CA VAL A 8 -10.56 28.50 -10.93
C VAL A 8 -9.84 27.60 -11.93
N GLU A 9 -8.53 27.80 -12.09
CA GLU A 9 -7.68 26.99 -12.95
C GLU A 9 -6.98 25.90 -12.14
N VAL A 10 -7.09 24.66 -12.61
CA VAL A 10 -6.49 23.47 -12.00
C VAL A 10 -5.78 22.66 -13.07
N ILE A 11 -4.49 22.35 -12.84
CA ILE A 11 -3.69 21.48 -13.70
C ILE A 11 -3.27 20.24 -12.90
N VAL A 12 -3.62 19.06 -13.43
CA VAL A 12 -3.16 17.77 -12.90
C VAL A 12 -1.92 17.34 -13.66
N MET A 13 -0.82 17.14 -12.93
CA MET A 13 0.43 16.62 -13.48
C MET A 13 0.35 15.10 -13.49
N ASP A 14 0.53 14.51 -14.67
CA ASP A 14 0.50 13.07 -14.93
C ASP A 14 1.92 12.50 -15.14
N SER A 15 2.92 13.34 -15.38
CA SER A 15 4.32 12.94 -15.54
C SER A 15 5.30 14.03 -15.07
N VAL A 16 6.54 13.62 -14.81
CA VAL A 16 7.67 14.56 -14.55
C VAL A 16 7.90 15.44 -15.77
N GLU A 17 7.86 14.88 -16.98
CA GLU A 17 8.06 15.60 -18.23
C GLU A 17 7.06 16.76 -18.41
N LYS A 18 5.77 16.53 -18.10
CA LYS A 18 4.75 17.58 -18.17
C LYS A 18 5.05 18.71 -17.19
N LEU A 19 5.48 18.38 -15.98
CA LEU A 19 5.87 19.38 -14.98
C LEU A 19 7.09 20.18 -15.47
N GLU A 20 8.13 19.53 -15.99
CA GLU A 20 9.31 20.20 -16.51
C GLU A 20 8.96 21.12 -17.69
N LYS A 21 8.14 20.65 -18.62
CA LYS A 21 7.72 21.42 -19.81
C LYS A 21 6.92 22.66 -19.44
N LEU A 22 6.00 22.54 -18.48
CA LEU A 22 5.12 23.65 -18.09
C LEU A 22 5.79 24.65 -17.14
N SER A 23 6.70 24.19 -16.28
CA SER A 23 7.39 25.05 -15.31
C SER A 23 8.72 25.60 -15.82
N GLY A 24 9.35 24.95 -16.81
CA GLY A 24 10.73 25.21 -17.22
C GLY A 24 11.79 24.71 -16.22
N ALA A 25 11.40 24.13 -15.09
CA ALA A 25 12.31 23.60 -14.07
C ALA A 25 12.70 22.15 -14.38
N LYS A 26 13.93 21.78 -14.02
CA LYS A 26 14.37 20.38 -14.03
C LYS A 26 14.05 19.71 -12.69
N VAL A 27 13.50 18.50 -12.74
CA VAL A 27 12.95 17.81 -11.57
C VAL A 27 13.52 16.39 -11.48
N PHE A 28 14.35 16.17 -10.45
CA PHE A 28 14.96 14.86 -10.18
C PHE A 28 14.32 14.13 -9.00
N ASP A 29 13.65 14.87 -8.12
CA ASP A 29 13.01 14.35 -6.93
C ASP A 29 11.66 15.05 -6.72
N LEU A 30 10.59 14.26 -6.62
CA LEU A 30 9.22 14.71 -6.44
C LEU A 30 8.81 14.88 -4.97
N HIS A 31 9.72 14.68 -4.01
CA HIS A 31 9.41 14.98 -2.62
C HIS A 31 9.11 16.47 -2.43
N ARG A 32 8.15 16.74 -1.54
CA ARG A 32 7.53 18.04 -1.31
C ARG A 32 8.53 19.21 -1.22
N GLN A 33 9.57 19.06 -0.40
CA GLN A 33 10.61 20.08 -0.19
C GLN A 33 11.33 20.51 -1.48
N ASN A 34 11.34 19.64 -2.49
CA ASN A 34 12.02 19.85 -3.76
C ASN A 34 11.11 20.41 -4.86
N ILE A 35 9.78 20.40 -4.66
CA ILE A 35 8.82 20.80 -5.71
C ILE A 35 7.83 21.90 -5.30
N ASP A 36 7.65 22.19 -4.02
CA ASP A 36 6.66 23.18 -3.55
C ASP A 36 6.94 24.60 -4.08
N HIS A 37 8.20 24.93 -4.33
CA HIS A 37 8.59 26.23 -4.88
C HIS A 37 8.36 26.35 -6.39
N ILE A 38 8.12 25.23 -7.09
CA ILE A 38 7.93 25.21 -8.54
C ILE A 38 6.54 25.75 -8.88
N THR A 39 6.53 26.77 -9.73
CA THR A 39 5.30 27.42 -10.22
C THR A 39 5.09 27.16 -11.70
N VAL A 40 3.83 27.18 -12.13
CA VAL A 40 3.45 26.99 -13.54
C VAL A 40 2.72 28.24 -14.03
N PRO A 41 3.10 28.86 -15.15
CA PRO A 41 2.37 29.98 -15.72
C PRO A 41 0.91 29.62 -16.00
N SER A 42 -0.02 30.55 -15.77
CA SER A 42 -1.43 30.35 -16.10
C SER A 42 -1.63 30.18 -17.61
N THR A 43 -2.44 29.20 -18.00
CA THR A 43 -2.82 28.99 -19.40
C THR A 43 -3.84 30.03 -19.89
N ARG A 44 -4.44 30.79 -18.95
CA ARG A 44 -5.43 31.83 -19.24
C ARG A 44 -4.80 33.16 -19.69
N GLY A 45 -3.50 33.35 -19.44
CA GLY A 45 -2.76 34.55 -19.79
C GLY A 45 -1.84 35.04 -18.67
N PRO A 46 -0.82 35.86 -18.98
CA PRO A 46 0.15 36.37 -18.00
C PRO A 46 -0.49 37.18 -16.86
N GLU A 47 -1.62 37.83 -17.11
CA GLU A 47 -2.37 38.65 -16.14
C GLU A 47 -2.96 37.83 -14.99
N PHE A 48 -3.17 36.53 -15.19
CA PHE A 48 -3.65 35.61 -14.17
C PHE A 48 -2.50 35.00 -13.33
N GLY A 49 -1.25 35.35 -13.64
CA GLY A 49 -0.08 34.97 -12.86
C GLY A 49 0.28 33.48 -12.99
N VAL A 50 0.45 32.81 -11.86
CA VAL A 50 0.98 31.43 -11.79
C VAL A 50 0.12 30.54 -10.90
N LEU A 51 0.12 29.25 -11.22
CA LEU A 51 -0.42 28.18 -10.39
C LEU A 51 0.67 27.65 -9.46
N ARG A 52 0.24 27.19 -8.28
CA ARG A 52 1.10 26.59 -7.26
C ARG A 52 0.59 25.21 -6.87
N ARG A 53 1.49 24.32 -6.45
CA ARG A 53 1.09 23.01 -5.92
C ARG A 53 0.19 23.21 -4.70
N ILE A 54 -0.86 22.38 -4.56
CA ILE A 54 -1.58 22.27 -3.29
C ILE A 54 -0.67 21.72 -2.20
N ASP A 55 -0.96 21.96 -0.93
CA ASP A 55 -0.12 21.48 0.18
C ASP A 55 -0.25 19.97 0.43
N ASP A 56 -1.42 19.40 0.12
CA ASP A 56 -1.75 18.00 0.42
C ASP A 56 -0.79 17.00 -0.23
N VAL A 57 -0.56 15.89 0.47
CA VAL A 57 0.18 14.72 -0.01
C VAL A 57 -0.76 13.52 -0.03
N PHE A 58 -0.46 12.55 -0.90
CA PHE A 58 -1.26 11.33 -0.95
C PHE A 58 -1.20 10.56 0.36
N ASP A 59 -2.34 9.98 0.73
CA ASP A 59 -2.43 8.99 1.79
C ASP A 59 -1.62 7.73 1.43
N CYS A 60 -1.02 7.09 2.43
CA CYS A 60 -0.14 5.95 2.22
C CYS A 60 -0.90 4.70 1.68
N TRP A 61 -2.22 4.61 1.89
CA TRP A 61 -3.03 3.55 1.29
C TRP A 61 -3.25 3.76 -0.21
N PHE A 62 -3.25 5.00 -0.69
CA PHE A 62 -3.26 5.29 -2.11
C PHE A 62 -1.95 4.83 -2.76
N ALA A 63 -0.80 5.15 -2.15
CA ALA A 63 0.50 4.74 -2.64
C ALA A 63 0.66 3.20 -2.64
N SER A 64 0.29 2.53 -1.54
CA SER A 64 0.36 1.06 -1.48
C SER A 64 -0.66 0.37 -2.39
N GLY A 65 -1.86 0.93 -2.55
CA GLY A 65 -2.85 0.43 -3.50
C GLY A 65 -2.43 0.63 -4.97
N SER A 66 -1.56 1.61 -5.24
CA SER A 66 -0.98 1.84 -6.57
C SER A 66 0.11 0.83 -6.96
N MET A 67 0.56 0.00 -6.01
CA MET A 67 1.67 -0.92 -6.19
C MET A 67 1.62 -1.74 -7.49
N PRO A 68 0.48 -2.33 -7.93
CA PRO A 68 0.45 -3.23 -9.09
C PRO A 68 0.97 -2.61 -10.39
N TYR A 69 0.71 -1.31 -10.62
CA TYR A 69 1.19 -0.59 -11.80
C TYR A 69 2.42 0.28 -11.50
N ALA A 70 2.54 0.81 -10.29
CA ALA A 70 3.63 1.73 -9.94
C ALA A 70 5.01 1.04 -9.94
N TYR A 71 5.10 -0.22 -9.46
CA TYR A 71 6.40 -0.90 -9.34
C TYR A 71 7.08 -1.16 -10.69
N ILE A 72 6.27 -1.25 -11.76
CA ILE A 72 6.72 -1.60 -13.11
C ILE A 72 6.79 -0.38 -14.03
N HIS A 73 6.60 0.81 -13.46
CA HIS A 73 6.60 2.09 -14.16
C HIS A 73 5.51 2.19 -15.26
N TYR A 74 4.40 1.47 -15.11
CA TYR A 74 3.22 1.64 -15.97
C TYR A 74 2.60 3.04 -15.73
N PRO A 75 2.14 3.75 -16.76
CA PRO A 75 2.05 3.36 -18.18
C PRO A 75 3.27 3.73 -19.03
N PHE A 76 4.34 4.25 -18.45
CA PHE A 76 5.51 4.74 -19.19
C PHE A 76 6.36 3.59 -19.75
N GLU A 77 6.46 2.49 -19.02
CA GLU A 77 7.21 1.30 -19.41
C GLU A 77 6.44 0.02 -19.10
N ASN A 78 6.89 -1.09 -19.68
CA ASN A 78 6.42 -2.45 -19.37
C ASN A 78 4.91 -2.68 -19.55
N VAL A 79 4.28 -1.92 -20.45
CA VAL A 79 2.82 -1.94 -20.71
C VAL A 79 2.32 -3.36 -20.97
N GLU A 80 2.89 -4.06 -21.96
CA GLU A 80 2.46 -5.42 -22.29
C GLU A 80 2.65 -6.41 -21.14
N LEU A 81 3.70 -6.22 -20.33
CA LEU A 81 4.00 -7.10 -19.20
C LEU A 81 2.98 -6.90 -18.08
N PHE A 82 2.54 -5.66 -17.86
CA PHE A 82 1.49 -5.33 -16.91
C PHE A 82 0.13 -5.88 -17.36
N GLU A 83 -0.26 -5.61 -18.60
CA GLU A 83 -1.56 -6.02 -19.16
C GLU A 83 -1.73 -7.56 -19.18
N LYS A 84 -0.65 -8.31 -19.42
CA LYS A 84 -0.67 -9.79 -19.36
C LYS A 84 -0.77 -10.34 -17.94
N LYS A 85 -0.46 -9.55 -16.91
CA LYS A 85 -0.37 -9.99 -15.50
C LYS A 85 -1.56 -9.57 -14.63
N ILE A 86 -2.38 -8.62 -15.09
CA ILE A 86 -3.60 -8.20 -14.38
C ILE A 86 -4.79 -9.07 -14.84
N PRO A 87 -5.67 -9.51 -13.91
CA PRO A 87 -5.58 -9.35 -12.46
C PRO A 87 -4.53 -10.28 -11.84
N GLY A 88 -3.93 -9.85 -10.72
CA GLY A 88 -2.96 -10.67 -9.99
C GLY A 88 -3.56 -12.02 -9.58
N LEU A 89 -2.76 -13.09 -9.61
CA LEU A 89 -3.31 -14.43 -9.33
C LEU A 89 -3.66 -14.64 -7.86
N PHE A 90 -2.87 -14.07 -6.95
CA PHE A 90 -2.95 -14.37 -5.52
C PHE A 90 -2.41 -13.24 -4.65
N VAL A 91 -3.07 -12.97 -3.52
CA VAL A 91 -2.57 -12.13 -2.43
C VAL A 91 -2.83 -12.82 -1.08
N ALA A 92 -1.91 -12.71 -0.13
CA ALA A 92 -2.08 -13.24 1.22
C ALA A 92 -1.57 -12.26 2.26
N GLU A 93 -2.46 -11.75 3.10
CA GLU A 93 -2.12 -10.80 4.16
C GLU A 93 -3.01 -11.02 5.39
N GLY A 94 -2.78 -10.22 6.44
CA GLY A 94 -3.57 -10.23 7.67
C GLY A 94 -5.00 -9.70 7.51
N LEU A 95 -5.87 -10.11 8.43
CA LEU A 95 -7.28 -9.67 8.53
C LEU A 95 -7.46 -8.16 8.57
N ASP A 96 -6.52 -7.44 9.16
CA ASP A 96 -6.53 -5.99 9.23
C ASP A 96 -6.42 -5.31 7.85
N GLN A 97 -5.97 -6.01 6.80
CA GLN A 97 -5.91 -5.47 5.44
C GLN A 97 -7.28 -5.32 4.75
N THR A 98 -8.34 -5.93 5.29
CA THR A 98 -9.72 -5.76 4.78
C THR A 98 -10.20 -4.32 4.81
N ARG A 99 -9.68 -3.50 5.74
CA ARG A 99 -9.97 -2.05 5.84
C ARG A 99 -8.80 -1.17 5.42
N GLY A 100 -7.77 -1.76 4.82
CA GLY A 100 -6.56 -1.10 4.36
C GLY A 100 -6.25 -1.51 2.93
N TRP A 101 -5.17 -2.27 2.74
CA TRP A 101 -4.61 -2.52 1.42
C TRP A 101 -5.53 -3.26 0.46
N PHE A 102 -6.31 -4.25 0.92
CA PHE A 102 -7.25 -4.96 0.04
C PHE A 102 -8.31 -4.02 -0.53
N TYR A 103 -8.80 -3.09 0.29
CA TYR A 103 -9.77 -2.09 -0.12
C TYR A 103 -9.19 -1.16 -1.18
N THR A 104 -8.01 -0.55 -0.92
CA THR A 104 -7.44 0.41 -1.88
C THR A 104 -6.96 -0.23 -3.17
N LEU A 105 -6.43 -1.46 -3.13
CA LEU A 105 -6.14 -2.24 -4.33
C LEU A 105 -7.38 -2.41 -5.21
N MET A 106 -8.50 -2.85 -4.62
CA MET A 106 -9.74 -3.08 -5.36
C MET A 106 -10.33 -1.79 -5.92
N VAL A 107 -10.37 -0.72 -5.11
CA VAL A 107 -10.88 0.59 -5.55
C VAL A 107 -10.07 1.12 -6.74
N LEU A 108 -8.74 1.13 -6.64
CA LEU A 108 -7.90 1.66 -7.71
C LEU A 108 -7.91 0.78 -8.96
N SER A 109 -7.87 -0.55 -8.80
CA SER A 109 -7.93 -1.47 -9.94
C SER A 109 -9.24 -1.35 -10.71
N ILE A 110 -10.39 -1.27 -10.03
CA ILE A 110 -11.68 -1.07 -10.69
C ILE A 110 -11.75 0.31 -11.33
N ALA A 111 -11.33 1.36 -10.63
CA ALA A 111 -11.40 2.73 -11.14
C ALA A 111 -10.51 2.98 -12.35
N LEU A 112 -9.31 2.37 -12.40
CA LEU A 112 -8.33 2.60 -13.46
C LEU A 112 -8.38 1.57 -14.59
N LEU A 113 -8.69 0.30 -14.26
CA LEU A 113 -8.55 -0.83 -15.18
C LEU A 113 -9.87 -1.56 -15.45
N GLY A 114 -10.94 -1.26 -14.71
CA GLY A 114 -12.22 -1.95 -14.83
C GLY A 114 -12.18 -3.43 -14.44
N ALA A 115 -11.13 -3.87 -13.72
CA ALA A 115 -10.90 -5.27 -13.36
C ALA A 115 -10.55 -5.40 -11.86
N PRO A 116 -10.84 -6.55 -11.22
CA PRO A 116 -10.41 -6.79 -9.84
C PRO A 116 -8.89 -6.78 -9.73
N ALA A 117 -8.34 -6.40 -8.57
CA ALA A 117 -6.88 -6.36 -8.38
C ALA A 117 -6.25 -7.76 -8.34
N PHE A 118 -6.99 -8.74 -7.83
CA PHE A 118 -6.55 -10.12 -7.64
C PHE A 118 -7.69 -11.13 -7.83
N ARG A 119 -7.36 -12.36 -8.22
CA ARG A 119 -8.33 -13.47 -8.39
C ARG A 119 -8.56 -14.26 -7.11
N ASN A 120 -7.51 -14.46 -6.31
CA ASN A 120 -7.56 -15.23 -5.08
C ASN A 120 -6.95 -14.43 -3.94
N LEU A 121 -7.58 -14.50 -2.78
CA LEU A 121 -7.13 -13.82 -1.57
C LEU A 121 -7.16 -14.78 -0.39
N ILE A 122 -6.05 -14.86 0.35
CA ILE A 122 -6.01 -15.52 1.66
C ILE A 122 -5.91 -14.44 2.74
N CYS A 123 -6.91 -14.47 3.63
CA CYS A 123 -6.96 -13.60 4.78
C CYS A 123 -6.51 -14.39 6.02
N SER A 124 -5.26 -14.18 6.42
CA SER A 124 -4.71 -14.79 7.64
C SER A 124 -5.26 -14.09 8.87
N GLY A 125 -5.52 -14.85 9.93
CA GLY A 125 -5.92 -14.26 11.20
C GLY A 125 -4.72 -13.71 11.99
N LEU A 126 -5.01 -13.05 13.11
CA LEU A 126 -3.99 -12.37 13.89
C LEU A 126 -3.27 -13.32 14.86
N VAL A 127 -1.95 -13.18 14.93
CA VAL A 127 -1.14 -13.83 15.95
C VAL A 127 -1.16 -13.00 17.23
N LEU A 128 -1.60 -13.62 18.32
CA LEU A 128 -1.72 -13.04 19.64
C LEU A 128 -0.55 -13.46 20.54
N ALA A 129 -0.23 -12.57 21.47
CA ALA A 129 0.69 -12.86 22.56
C ALA A 129 0.12 -13.92 23.50
N LYS A 130 0.97 -14.42 24.40
CA LYS A 130 0.59 -15.41 25.41
C LYS A 130 -0.55 -14.97 26.30
N ASP A 131 -0.78 -13.69 26.50
CA ASP A 131 -1.87 -13.15 27.31
C ASP A 131 -3.17 -12.91 26.51
N GLY A 132 -3.19 -13.31 25.23
CA GLY A 132 -4.32 -13.10 24.33
C GLY A 132 -4.40 -11.68 23.74
N LYS A 133 -3.48 -10.78 24.12
CA LYS A 133 -3.42 -9.44 23.53
C LYS A 133 -2.75 -9.47 22.16
N LYS A 134 -3.10 -8.52 21.30
CA LYS A 134 -2.39 -8.30 20.03
C LYS A 134 -0.90 -8.07 20.34
N MET A 135 -0.03 -8.74 19.60
CA MET A 135 1.41 -8.50 19.71
C MET A 135 1.72 -7.07 19.24
N SER A 136 2.57 -6.35 19.98
CA SER A 136 2.99 -5.00 19.59
C SER A 136 4.43 -4.70 20.00
N LYS A 137 5.11 -3.92 19.14
CA LYS A 137 6.45 -3.36 19.41
C LYS A 137 6.48 -2.54 20.70
N ARG A 138 5.42 -1.76 20.95
CA ARG A 138 5.28 -0.91 22.14
C ARG A 138 5.19 -1.72 23.44
N LEU A 139 4.37 -2.78 23.46
CA LEU A 139 4.19 -3.62 24.66
C LEU A 139 5.31 -4.65 24.85
N LYS A 140 6.17 -4.85 23.84
CA LYS A 140 7.25 -5.86 23.83
C LYS A 140 6.75 -7.25 24.26
N ASN A 141 5.49 -7.57 23.93
CA ASN A 141 4.79 -8.79 24.35
C ASN A 141 4.94 -9.95 23.35
N TYR A 142 6.01 -9.94 22.55
CA TYR A 142 6.29 -10.94 21.51
C TYR A 142 7.72 -11.48 21.66
N PRO A 143 7.96 -12.76 21.33
CA PRO A 143 9.30 -13.32 21.29
C PRO A 143 10.08 -12.73 20.11
N SER A 144 11.40 -12.58 20.27
CA SER A 144 12.30 -12.15 19.19
C SER A 144 12.20 -13.11 17.99
N PRO A 145 11.87 -12.63 16.77
CA PRO A 145 11.77 -13.48 15.59
C PRO A 145 13.03 -14.29 15.32
N MET A 146 14.21 -13.66 15.42
CA MET A 146 15.49 -14.33 15.20
C MET A 146 15.78 -15.41 16.24
N LYS A 147 15.45 -15.15 17.51
CA LYS A 147 15.66 -16.14 18.57
C LYS A 147 14.73 -17.34 18.39
N SER A 148 13.47 -17.10 18.04
CA SER A 148 12.52 -18.16 17.71
C SER A 148 12.98 -18.97 16.50
N LEU A 149 13.48 -18.31 15.47
CA LEU A 149 14.00 -18.99 14.28
C LEU A 149 15.19 -19.90 14.61
N MET A 150 16.18 -19.40 15.35
CA MET A 150 17.36 -20.19 15.74
C MET A 150 17.01 -21.37 16.65
N THR A 151 15.99 -21.23 17.49
CA THR A 151 15.59 -22.28 18.45
C THR A 151 14.75 -23.37 17.78
N THR A 152 13.81 -22.98 16.92
CA THR A 152 12.80 -23.90 16.35
C THR A 152 13.18 -24.38 14.95
N GLY A 153 14.01 -23.63 14.23
CA GLY A 153 14.32 -23.86 12.82
C GLY A 153 13.24 -23.35 11.87
N LEU A 154 13.64 -22.89 10.68
CA LEU A 154 12.74 -22.29 9.69
C LEU A 154 11.59 -23.22 9.30
N SER A 155 11.88 -24.49 9.00
CA SER A 155 10.87 -25.43 8.51
C SER A 155 9.76 -25.69 9.55
N LYS A 156 10.11 -25.85 10.83
CA LYS A 156 9.11 -26.02 11.90
C LYS A 156 8.34 -24.72 12.15
N MET A 157 9.00 -23.57 12.08
CA MET A 157 8.34 -22.28 12.22
C MET A 157 7.32 -22.09 11.09
N SER A 158 7.71 -22.29 9.84
CA SER A 158 6.82 -22.19 8.67
C SER A 158 5.68 -23.21 8.71
N PHE A 159 5.93 -24.45 9.14
CA PHE A 159 4.87 -25.45 9.31
C PHE A 159 3.86 -25.03 10.37
N SER A 160 4.35 -24.57 11.54
CA SER A 160 3.49 -24.08 12.63
C SER A 160 2.65 -22.87 12.21
N HIS A 161 3.23 -21.97 11.41
CA HIS A 161 2.52 -20.81 10.86
C HIS A 161 1.61 -21.18 9.69
N GLY A 162 1.93 -22.21 8.91
CA GLY A 162 1.12 -22.69 7.79
C GLY A 162 -0.12 -23.48 8.24
N ILE A 163 -0.08 -24.10 9.43
CA ILE A 163 -1.26 -24.70 10.08
C ILE A 163 -2.20 -23.62 10.66
N MET A 164 -1.80 -22.35 10.67
CA MET A 164 -2.70 -21.26 11.06
C MET A 164 -3.86 -21.16 10.06
N HIS A 165 -4.99 -21.77 10.41
CA HIS A 165 -6.27 -21.69 9.69
C HIS A 165 -6.61 -20.26 9.25
N ILE A 166 -7.03 -20.17 7.98
CA ILE A 166 -7.58 -18.96 7.35
C ILE A 166 -8.71 -18.40 8.23
N GLY A 167 -8.68 -17.10 8.52
CA GLY A 167 -9.71 -16.39 9.29
C GLY A 167 -9.75 -16.62 10.82
N SER A 168 -8.87 -17.44 11.41
CA SER A 168 -8.91 -17.76 12.85
C SER A 168 -7.89 -16.97 13.70
N LEU A 169 -8.17 -16.71 14.97
CA LEU A 169 -7.18 -16.12 15.89
C LEU A 169 -6.25 -17.19 16.49
N PHE A 170 -4.96 -16.85 16.61
CA PHE A 170 -3.93 -17.78 17.10
C PHE A 170 -3.21 -17.24 18.32
N ARG A 171 -2.90 -18.11 19.28
CA ARG A 171 -2.16 -17.76 20.50
C ARG A 171 -0.82 -18.50 20.54
N MET A 172 0.28 -17.76 20.61
CA MET A 172 1.62 -18.35 20.71
C MET A 172 1.92 -18.80 22.15
N GLN A 173 2.44 -20.02 22.33
CA GLN A 173 2.68 -20.69 23.61
C GLN A 173 4.13 -20.53 24.11
N LYS A 174 4.43 -21.05 25.32
CA LYS A 174 5.76 -20.93 25.98
C LYS A 174 6.88 -21.65 25.25
N ASP A 175 6.56 -22.72 24.56
CA ASP A 175 7.42 -23.55 23.73
C ASP A 175 7.49 -23.08 22.27
N LEU A 176 6.97 -21.88 21.96
CA LEU A 176 6.83 -21.32 20.60
C LEU A 176 5.86 -22.09 19.70
N SER A 177 5.09 -23.04 20.23
CA SER A 177 4.00 -23.66 19.50
C SER A 177 2.83 -22.69 19.32
N VAL A 178 2.05 -22.90 18.25
CA VAL A 178 0.86 -22.09 17.95
C VAL A 178 -0.39 -22.89 18.31
N LYS A 179 -1.27 -22.31 19.13
CA LYS A 179 -2.56 -22.92 19.48
C LYS A 179 -3.70 -22.14 18.83
N VAL A 180 -4.56 -22.85 18.10
CA VAL A 180 -5.81 -22.30 17.56
C VAL A 180 -6.76 -21.99 18.71
N LEU A 181 -7.34 -20.80 18.75
CA LEU A 181 -8.39 -20.48 19.72
C LEU A 181 -9.73 -20.99 19.19
N PRO A 182 -10.37 -21.98 19.85
CA PRO A 182 -11.71 -22.38 19.48
C PRO A 182 -12.68 -21.24 19.82
N HIS A 183 -13.59 -20.93 18.91
CA HIS A 183 -14.72 -19.99 19.03
C HIS A 183 -14.62 -18.55 18.48
N LEU A 184 -13.66 -18.22 17.61
CA LEU A 184 -13.78 -16.99 16.80
C LEU A 184 -13.68 -17.30 15.30
N PHE A 185 -14.69 -17.99 14.77
CA PHE A 185 -14.99 -17.87 13.35
C PHE A 185 -15.66 -16.51 13.16
N LEU A 186 -14.91 -15.53 12.64
CA LEU A 186 -15.54 -14.36 12.04
C LEU A 186 -16.19 -14.84 10.74
N ILE A 187 -17.48 -15.13 10.83
CA ILE A 187 -18.35 -15.30 9.66
C ILE A 187 -18.33 -13.96 8.93
N PHE A 188 -17.80 -13.95 7.71
CA PHE A 188 -18.12 -12.96 6.69
C PHE A 188 -19.11 -13.59 5.72
#